data_AF-A0A956I898-F1
#
_entry.id   AF-A0A956I898-F1
#
_cell.length_a   1.000
_cell.length_b   1.000
_cell.length_c   1.000
_cell.angle_alpha   90.00
_cell.angle_beta   90.00
_cell.angle_gamma   90.00
#
_symmetry.space_group_name_H-M   'P 1'
#
loop_
_entity.id
_entity.type
_entity.pdbx_description
1 polymer ?
#
loop_
_entity_poly.entity_id
_entity_poly.type
_entity_poly.pdbx_seq_one_letter_code
_entity_poly.pdbx_strand_id
1 'polypeptide(L)'
;MATTKKTTRKTTAKTPSKRSKSQAPEAPATTQDVQDDVETEADAATGSAKVAAEILGAPDAPARVTEMAEQLLDDRATVSTKAARVLHEIVQAQPELLGPHVDKLAKGITSSNKRVVQLAADALPAVAKIAPARVAKHLELLKRSFEPAIDVGRDGLVRTFANLCIASVAYQKRLEPVLTLALQGADGKTLQRWSEIVLPALKGEPHARARAVVEDRLDRIPRRYATEIATALG
;
A
#
# COMPACT_ATOMS: atom_id res chain seq x y z
N MET A 1 27.91 -19.57 -54.64
CA MET A 1 27.32 -20.01 -55.93
C MET A 1 26.96 -21.47 -55.80
N ALA A 2 25.75 -21.84 -56.25
CA ALA A 2 25.28 -23.20 -56.57
C ALA A 2 25.11 -24.18 -55.37
N THR A 3 24.06 -25.02 -55.21
CA THR A 3 22.76 -25.21 -55.87
C THR A 3 22.00 -26.30 -55.07
N THR A 4 20.66 -26.20 -55.08
CA THR A 4 19.64 -27.29 -55.15
C THR A 4 19.39 -28.29 -54.01
N LYS A 5 18.15 -28.17 -53.50
CA LYS A 5 17.24 -29.22 -53.00
C LYS A 5 17.15 -30.44 -53.94
N LYS A 6 16.94 -31.62 -53.38
CA LYS A 6 16.24 -32.72 -54.08
C LYS A 6 15.27 -33.47 -53.16
N THR A 7 14.04 -33.52 -53.67
CA THR A 7 12.80 -34.14 -53.18
C THR A 7 12.74 -35.65 -53.47
N THR A 8 11.70 -36.32 -52.94
CA THR A 8 11.06 -37.63 -53.28
C THR A 8 11.43 -38.78 -52.36
N ARG A 9 10.56 -39.73 -51.95
CA ARG A 9 9.18 -40.21 -52.23
C ARG A 9 8.88 -41.17 -51.04
N LYS A 10 7.66 -41.57 -50.62
CA LYS A 10 6.70 -42.45 -51.31
C LYS A 10 5.59 -42.83 -50.30
N THR A 11 4.40 -43.07 -50.84
CA THR A 11 3.10 -43.39 -50.24
C THR A 11 2.89 -44.89 -49.90
N THR A 12 1.73 -45.17 -49.29
CA THR A 12 0.94 -46.45 -49.16
C THR A 12 1.04 -47.18 -47.81
N ALA A 13 0.03 -47.82 -47.20
CA ALA A 13 -1.44 -47.87 -47.33
C ALA A 13 -2.02 -48.73 -46.15
N LYS A 14 -3.30 -48.50 -45.80
CA LYS A 14 -4.36 -49.43 -45.32
C LYS A 14 -4.27 -50.17 -43.94
N THR A 15 -5.29 -49.89 -43.12
CA THR A 15 -5.92 -50.59 -41.96
C THR A 15 -6.39 -52.04 -42.31
N PRO A 16 -6.75 -52.99 -41.37
CA PRO A 16 -7.77 -52.80 -40.30
C PRO A 16 -7.71 -53.66 -38.99
N SER A 17 -8.56 -53.26 -38.02
CA SER A 17 -9.43 -54.11 -37.15
C SER A 17 -9.03 -54.54 -35.71
N LYS A 18 -9.91 -54.07 -34.79
CA LYS A 18 -10.61 -54.77 -33.68
C LYS A 18 -10.05 -54.82 -32.24
N ARG A 19 -10.87 -54.18 -31.36
CA ARG A 19 -11.33 -54.58 -29.99
C ARG A 19 -10.23 -54.83 -28.94
N SER A 20 -10.19 -54.11 -27.81
CA SER A 20 -11.22 -54.16 -26.76
C SER A 20 -10.78 -53.33 -25.53
N LYS A 21 -11.79 -52.80 -24.83
CA LYS A 21 -11.90 -52.62 -23.37
C LYS A 21 -10.84 -51.82 -22.58
N SER A 22 -11.32 -50.71 -22.00
CA SER A 22 -11.40 -50.45 -20.55
C SER A 22 -10.87 -49.09 -20.10
N GLN A 23 -11.67 -48.52 -19.19
CA GLN A 23 -11.58 -47.21 -18.54
C GLN A 23 -10.40 -47.09 -17.56
N ALA A 24 -9.76 -45.91 -17.60
CA ALA A 24 -9.31 -45.02 -16.51
C ALA A 24 -8.38 -45.54 -15.37
N PRO A 25 -7.69 -44.64 -14.63
CA PRO A 25 -6.96 -43.44 -15.02
C PRO A 25 -5.51 -43.45 -14.47
N GLU A 26 -4.57 -42.85 -15.19
CA GLU A 26 -3.17 -42.70 -14.75
C GLU A 26 -2.92 -41.28 -14.23
N ALA A 27 -2.03 -41.22 -13.25
CA ALA A 27 -1.71 -40.11 -12.35
C ALA A 27 -1.19 -38.83 -13.06
N PRO A 28 -1.21 -37.67 -12.36
CA PRO A 28 -1.07 -36.36 -12.97
C PRO A 28 0.38 -36.00 -13.28
N ALA A 29 0.55 -35.30 -14.40
CA ALA A 29 1.79 -34.65 -14.78
C ALA A 29 2.06 -33.42 -13.90
N THR A 30 3.31 -33.37 -13.47
CA THR A 30 4.02 -32.32 -12.75
C THR A 30 3.76 -30.92 -13.33
N THR A 31 3.29 -29.99 -12.49
CA THR A 31 3.45 -28.55 -12.72
C THR A 31 4.14 -27.97 -11.50
N GLN A 32 5.37 -27.48 -11.71
CA GLN A 32 6.17 -26.77 -10.73
C GLN A 32 5.71 -25.30 -10.64
N ASP A 33 5.58 -24.86 -9.40
CA ASP A 33 6.01 -23.57 -8.85
C ASP A 33 5.37 -22.28 -9.40
N VAL A 34 4.28 -21.86 -8.74
CA VAL A 34 4.16 -20.49 -8.22
C VAL A 34 3.70 -20.61 -6.76
N GLN A 35 4.66 -20.52 -5.85
CA GLN A 35 4.42 -20.51 -4.41
C GLN A 35 3.92 -19.10 -4.04
N ASP A 36 2.60 -18.98 -3.91
CA ASP A 36 1.95 -17.88 -3.22
C ASP A 36 2.40 -17.93 -1.74
N ASP A 37 3.33 -17.06 -1.36
CA ASP A 37 3.61 -16.73 0.04
C ASP A 37 2.43 -15.96 0.62
N VAL A 38 1.36 -16.69 0.95
CA VAL A 38 0.37 -16.28 1.94
C VAL A 38 1.04 -16.49 3.30
N GLU A 39 1.88 -15.53 3.70
CA GLU A 39 2.34 -15.44 5.08
C GLU A 39 1.12 -15.28 5.99
N THR A 40 0.89 -16.35 6.74
CA THR A 40 -0.23 -16.53 7.65
C THR A 40 -0.17 -15.48 8.77
N GLU A 41 -1.14 -14.57 8.75
CA GLU A 41 -1.49 -13.70 9.87
C GLU A 41 -1.99 -14.57 11.05
N ALA A 42 -1.10 -15.03 11.94
CA ALA A 42 -1.55 -15.63 13.21
C ALA A 42 -0.57 -15.58 14.40
N ASP A 43 0.76 -15.53 14.22
CA ASP A 43 1.68 -15.86 15.35
C ASP A 43 2.63 -14.74 15.83
N ALA A 44 2.27 -13.45 15.69
CA ALA A 44 3.07 -12.34 16.25
C ALA A 44 2.35 -11.51 17.34
N ALA A 45 1.14 -11.92 17.75
CA ALA A 45 0.21 -11.13 18.56
C ALA A 45 0.48 -11.13 20.08
N THR A 46 1.55 -11.74 20.60
CA THR A 46 1.78 -11.77 22.06
C THR A 46 3.10 -11.16 22.53
N GLY A 47 4.11 -10.99 21.67
CA GLY A 47 5.39 -10.38 22.07
C GLY A 47 5.35 -8.84 21.99
N SER A 48 5.05 -8.31 20.81
CA SER A 48 5.14 -6.86 20.54
C SER A 48 4.10 -6.05 21.31
N ALA A 49 2.88 -6.60 21.46
CA ALA A 49 1.81 -5.97 22.22
C ALA A 49 2.11 -5.92 23.72
N LYS A 50 2.75 -6.96 24.28
CA LYS A 50 3.21 -6.95 25.67
C LYS A 50 4.29 -5.91 25.89
N VAL A 51 5.30 -5.85 25.02
CA VAL A 51 6.36 -4.84 25.08
C VAL A 51 5.78 -3.41 24.94
N ALA A 52 4.81 -3.21 24.05
CA ALA A 52 4.12 -1.93 23.92
C ALA A 52 3.34 -1.56 25.19
N ALA A 53 2.60 -2.51 25.78
CA ALA A 53 1.88 -2.29 27.03
C ALA A 53 2.84 -2.00 28.21
N GLU A 54 3.98 -2.67 28.27
CA GLU A 54 5.04 -2.41 29.25
C GLU A 54 5.64 -1.01 29.08
N ILE A 55 5.87 -0.56 27.83
CA ILE A 55 6.36 0.78 27.54
C ILE A 55 5.33 1.83 27.97
N LEU A 56 4.06 1.62 27.67
CA LEU A 56 2.98 2.55 28.02
C LEU A 56 2.68 2.60 29.52
N GLY A 57 2.88 1.48 30.23
CA GLY A 57 2.72 1.40 31.69
C GLY A 57 3.92 1.97 32.47
N ALA A 58 5.03 2.27 31.80
CA ALA A 58 6.23 2.79 32.44
C ALA A 58 6.21 4.33 32.54
N PRO A 59 6.73 4.92 33.63
CA PRO A 59 6.76 6.38 33.80
C PRO A 59 7.66 7.09 32.76
N ASP A 60 8.58 6.36 32.12
CA ASP A 60 9.50 6.79 31.07
C ASP A 60 9.01 6.44 29.65
N ALA A 61 7.71 6.18 29.47
CA ALA A 61 7.08 5.91 28.17
C ALA A 61 7.59 6.80 27.00
N PRO A 62 7.66 8.14 27.10
CA PRO A 62 8.13 8.97 26.00
C PRO A 62 9.62 8.75 25.65
N ALA A 63 10.48 8.44 26.63
CA ALA A 63 11.89 8.16 26.38
C ALA A 63 12.05 6.82 25.64
N ARG A 64 11.32 5.79 26.08
CA ARG A 64 11.32 4.46 25.43
C ARG A 64 10.76 4.50 24.01
N VAL A 65 9.72 5.30 23.76
CA VAL A 65 9.21 5.54 22.41
C VAL A 65 10.27 6.23 21.56
N THR A 66 11.04 7.16 22.13
CA THR A 66 12.13 7.83 21.42
C THR A 66 13.22 6.86 20.98
N GLU A 67 13.67 5.98 21.88
CA GLU A 67 14.65 4.93 21.58
C GLU A 67 14.13 3.99 20.47
N MET A 68 12.88 3.57 20.56
CA MET A 68 12.27 2.71 19.55
C MET A 68 12.15 3.42 18.18
N ALA A 69 11.88 4.73 18.20
CA ALA A 69 11.87 5.53 16.98
C ALA A 69 13.27 5.69 16.38
N GLU A 70 14.35 5.72 17.17
CA GLU A 70 15.73 5.70 16.67
C GLU A 70 16.08 4.38 15.99
N GLN A 71 15.67 3.27 16.61
CA GLN A 71 15.85 1.92 16.08
C GLN A 71 15.08 1.68 14.77
N LEU A 72 14.09 2.52 14.45
CA LEU A 72 13.29 2.42 13.22
C LEU A 72 14.13 2.61 11.95
N LEU A 73 15.19 3.42 12.02
CA LEU A 73 16.09 3.73 10.91
C LEU A 73 17.45 3.03 11.02
N ASP A 74 17.56 2.00 11.87
CA ASP A 74 18.77 1.16 11.99
C ASP A 74 18.96 0.33 10.71
N ASP A 75 20.21 0.20 10.26
CA ASP A 75 20.60 -0.59 9.09
C ASP A 75 20.20 -2.06 9.22
N ARG A 76 20.09 -2.56 10.47
CA ARG A 76 19.68 -3.93 10.75
C ARG A 76 18.16 -4.08 10.61
N ALA A 77 17.75 -4.78 9.56
CA ALA A 77 16.33 -5.06 9.27
C ALA A 77 15.58 -5.73 10.43
N THR A 78 16.24 -6.56 11.25
CA THR A 78 15.60 -7.23 12.39
C THR A 78 15.26 -6.26 13.52
N VAL A 79 16.11 -5.26 13.76
CA VAL A 79 15.92 -4.21 14.77
C VAL A 79 14.81 -3.27 14.32
N SER A 80 14.89 -2.77 13.08
CA SER A 80 13.87 -1.87 12.53
C SER A 80 12.49 -2.52 12.42
N THR A 81 12.41 -3.82 12.12
CA THR A 81 11.13 -4.56 12.09
C THR A 81 10.51 -4.74 13.48
N LYS A 82 11.32 -5.08 14.48
CA LYS A 82 10.86 -5.18 15.88
C LYS A 82 10.37 -3.84 16.39
N ALA A 83 11.16 -2.79 16.16
CA ALA A 83 10.78 -1.43 16.49
C ALA A 83 9.48 -1.02 15.79
N ALA A 84 9.33 -1.34 14.51
CA ALA A 84 8.13 -1.04 13.75
C ALA A 84 6.87 -1.73 14.31
N ARG A 85 6.99 -2.98 14.76
CA ARG A 85 5.87 -3.72 15.36
C ARG A 85 5.45 -3.12 16.71
N VAL A 86 6.41 -2.83 17.59
CA VAL A 86 6.12 -2.24 18.91
C VAL A 86 5.53 -0.84 18.75
N LEU A 87 6.10 -0.02 17.87
CA LEU A 87 5.56 1.32 17.58
C LEU A 87 4.18 1.26 16.96
N HIS A 88 3.86 0.23 16.17
CA HIS A 88 2.52 0.08 15.58
C HIS A 88 1.45 -0.12 16.67
N GLU A 89 1.72 -0.96 17.66
CA GLU A 89 0.83 -1.12 18.82
C GLU A 89 0.68 0.21 19.60
N ILE A 90 1.77 0.97 19.74
CA ILE A 90 1.75 2.28 20.40
C ILE A 90 0.96 3.31 19.59
N VAL A 91 0.99 3.28 18.25
CA VAL A 91 0.13 4.13 17.40
C VAL A 91 -1.34 3.86 17.68
N GLN A 92 -1.73 2.60 17.84
CA GLN A 92 -3.13 2.22 18.10
C GLN A 92 -3.58 2.62 19.50
N ALA A 93 -2.69 2.53 20.49
CA ALA A 93 -3.01 2.87 21.87
C ALA A 93 -2.91 4.38 22.18
N GLN A 94 -1.79 5.02 21.82
CA GLN A 94 -1.52 6.43 22.15
C GLN A 94 -0.68 7.11 21.04
N PRO A 95 -1.33 7.53 19.93
CA PRO A 95 -0.65 8.18 18.80
C PRO A 95 -0.03 9.55 19.13
N GLU A 96 -0.42 10.18 20.24
CA GLU A 96 0.12 11.47 20.70
C GLU A 96 1.64 11.42 20.98
N LEU A 97 2.13 10.27 21.44
CA LEU A 97 3.55 10.06 21.79
C LEU A 97 4.48 10.12 20.56
N LEU A 98 3.94 9.92 19.36
CA LEU A 98 4.71 9.94 18.11
C LEU A 98 4.82 11.33 17.48
N GLY A 99 4.12 12.33 18.03
CA GLY A 99 4.17 13.71 17.57
C GLY A 99 5.60 14.29 17.42
N PRO A 100 6.58 14.00 18.30
CA PRO A 100 7.96 14.45 18.15
C PRO A 100 8.76 13.70 17.06
N HIS A 101 8.31 12.51 16.66
CA HIS A 101 9.06 11.61 15.77
C HIS A 101 8.53 11.57 14.34
N VAL A 102 7.70 12.56 13.96
CA VAL A 102 7.17 12.69 12.60
C VAL A 102 8.26 12.74 11.54
N ASP A 103 9.42 13.35 11.82
CA ASP A 103 10.56 13.36 10.89
C ASP A 103 11.07 11.94 10.59
N LYS A 104 11.16 11.09 11.61
CA LYS A 104 11.62 9.70 11.47
C LYS A 104 10.59 8.87 10.71
N LEU A 105 9.30 9.07 10.97
CA LEU A 105 8.20 8.44 10.23
C LEU A 105 8.17 8.87 8.75
N ALA A 106 8.38 10.16 8.49
CA ALA A 106 8.43 10.71 7.13
C ALA A 106 9.62 10.16 6.33
N LYS A 107 10.77 9.88 6.98
CA LYS A 107 11.90 9.15 6.36
C LYS A 107 11.59 7.66 6.18
N GLY A 108 10.88 7.06 7.14
CA GLY A 108 10.50 5.66 7.11
C GLY A 108 9.55 5.28 5.97
N ILE A 109 8.78 6.23 5.42
CA ILE A 109 7.80 5.93 4.35
C ILE A 109 8.43 5.52 3.02
N THR A 110 9.70 5.89 2.80
CA THR A 110 10.49 5.49 1.63
C THR A 110 11.56 4.46 1.99
N SER A 111 11.47 3.83 3.17
CA SER A 111 12.38 2.77 3.57
C SER A 111 12.20 1.53 2.70
N SER A 112 13.27 0.75 2.52
CA SER A 112 13.21 -0.56 1.88
C SER A 112 12.45 -1.60 2.73
N ASN A 113 12.34 -1.37 4.04
CA ASN A 113 11.66 -2.28 4.94
C ASN A 113 10.13 -2.06 4.89
N LYS A 114 9.40 -3.02 4.31
CA LYS A 114 7.94 -3.01 4.19
C LYS A 114 7.22 -2.75 5.51
N ARG A 115 7.73 -3.29 6.64
CA ARG A 115 7.09 -3.13 7.95
C ARG A 115 7.25 -1.71 8.50
N VAL A 116 8.39 -1.07 8.23
CA VAL A 116 8.63 0.34 8.58
C VAL A 116 7.71 1.25 7.76
N VAL A 117 7.53 0.96 6.48
CA VAL A 117 6.60 1.70 5.63
C VAL A 117 5.15 1.53 6.10
N GLN A 118 4.73 0.31 6.46
CA GLN A 118 3.40 0.07 7.06
C GLN A 118 3.19 0.90 8.33
N LEU A 119 4.16 0.90 9.25
CA LEU A 119 4.09 1.75 10.44
C LEU A 119 3.92 3.22 10.05
N ALA A 120 4.77 3.73 9.16
CA ALA A 120 4.71 5.13 8.74
C ALA A 120 3.36 5.47 8.10
N ALA A 121 2.82 4.57 7.28
CA ALA A 121 1.56 4.72 6.58
C ALA A 121 0.35 4.77 7.52
N ASP A 122 0.40 4.12 8.68
CA ASP A 122 -0.68 4.16 9.68
C ASP A 122 -0.46 5.24 10.75
N ALA A 123 0.80 5.50 11.12
CA ALA A 123 1.17 6.50 12.11
C ALA A 123 0.98 7.94 11.60
N LEU A 124 1.43 8.25 10.39
CA LEU A 124 1.36 9.61 9.84
C LEU A 124 -0.08 10.15 9.76
N PRO A 125 -1.09 9.38 9.29
CA PRO A 125 -2.48 9.83 9.31
C PRO A 125 -3.01 10.06 10.73
N ALA A 126 -2.67 9.20 11.69
CA ALA A 126 -3.10 9.33 13.08
C ALA A 126 -2.51 10.60 13.71
N VAL A 127 -1.22 10.84 13.53
CA VAL A 127 -0.54 12.04 14.02
C VAL A 127 -1.05 13.29 13.30
N ALA A 128 -1.39 13.22 12.01
CA ALA A 128 -1.97 14.36 11.28
C ALA A 128 -3.33 14.81 11.83
N LYS A 129 -4.12 13.91 12.42
CA LYS A 129 -5.39 14.27 13.09
C LYS A 129 -5.17 15.05 14.40
N ILE A 130 -4.11 14.71 15.13
CA ILE A 130 -3.85 15.26 16.47
C ILE A 130 -2.99 16.53 16.38
N ALA A 131 -1.92 16.47 15.60
CA ALA A 131 -0.91 17.51 15.48
C ALA A 131 -0.60 17.83 13.99
N PRO A 132 -1.59 18.36 13.23
CA PRO A 132 -1.43 18.66 11.81
C PRO A 132 -0.28 19.64 11.53
N ALA A 133 -0.04 20.60 12.43
CA ALA A 133 1.05 21.56 12.30
C ALA A 133 2.45 20.90 12.31
N ARG A 134 2.62 19.77 13.02
CA ARG A 134 3.90 19.05 13.04
C ARG A 134 4.15 18.32 11.74
N VAL A 135 3.13 17.63 11.22
CA VAL A 135 3.19 16.95 9.91
C VAL A 135 3.36 17.97 8.77
N ALA A 136 2.72 19.14 8.88
CA ALA A 136 2.85 20.21 7.91
C ALA A 136 4.28 20.73 7.73
N LYS A 137 5.13 20.71 8.78
CA LYS A 137 6.55 21.08 8.66
C LYS A 137 7.33 20.17 7.71
N HIS A 138 6.89 18.92 7.56
CA HIS A 138 7.53 17.91 6.70
C HIS A 138 6.79 17.72 5.36
N LEU A 139 5.85 18.61 5.00
CA LEU A 139 5.06 18.48 3.77
C LEU A 139 5.89 18.31 2.51
N GLU A 140 6.97 19.09 2.36
CA GLU A 140 7.81 19.03 1.16
C GLU A 140 8.56 17.70 1.04
N LEU A 141 8.96 17.10 2.17
CA LEU A 141 9.53 15.76 2.19
C LEU A 141 8.47 14.73 1.79
N LEU A 142 7.29 14.77 2.41
CA LEU A 142 6.19 13.83 2.13
C LEU A 142 5.73 13.86 0.67
N LYS A 143 5.69 15.05 0.04
CA LYS A 143 5.37 15.19 -1.39
C LYS A 143 6.42 14.52 -2.29
N ARG A 144 7.71 14.73 -1.99
CA ARG A 144 8.81 14.11 -2.74
C ARG A 144 8.86 12.60 -2.55
N SER A 145 8.46 12.14 -1.37
CA SER A 145 8.38 10.73 -1.02
C SER A 145 7.20 9.98 -1.65
N PHE A 146 6.23 10.67 -2.25
CA PHE A 146 5.05 10.03 -2.85
C PHE A 146 5.40 9.12 -4.03
N GLU A 147 6.20 9.59 -4.97
CA GLU A 147 6.60 8.83 -6.15
C GLU A 147 7.45 7.59 -5.82
N PRO A 148 8.52 7.67 -5.01
CA PRO A 148 9.34 6.50 -4.67
C PRO A 148 8.70 5.56 -3.64
N ALA A 149 7.60 5.94 -2.98
CA ALA A 149 6.94 5.08 -2.00
C ALA A 149 6.25 3.87 -2.67
N ILE A 150 6.28 2.74 -1.97
CA ILE A 150 5.46 1.57 -2.31
C ILE A 150 3.97 1.86 -2.10
N ASP A 151 3.09 1.03 -2.66
CA ASP A 151 1.63 1.25 -2.66
C ASP A 151 1.06 1.49 -1.25
N VAL A 152 1.53 0.75 -0.24
CA VAL A 152 1.11 0.93 1.16
C VAL A 152 1.52 2.32 1.69
N GLY A 153 2.73 2.76 1.35
CA GLY A 153 3.23 4.09 1.70
C GLY A 153 2.44 5.19 1.00
N ARG A 154 2.12 5.02 -0.29
CA ARG A 154 1.27 5.94 -1.05
C ARG A 154 -0.13 6.05 -0.43
N ASP A 155 -0.75 4.94 -0.06
CA ASP A 155 -2.06 4.95 0.62
C ASP A 155 -2.01 5.68 1.98
N GLY A 156 -0.96 5.44 2.77
CA GLY A 156 -0.72 6.19 4.00
C GLY A 156 -0.50 7.68 3.79
N LEU A 157 0.22 8.07 2.73
CA LEU A 157 0.43 9.47 2.35
C LEU A 157 -0.88 10.14 1.95
N VAL A 158 -1.71 9.49 1.11
CA VAL A 158 -3.02 10.03 0.72
C VAL A 158 -3.92 10.22 1.94
N ARG A 159 -3.97 9.24 2.86
CA ARG A 159 -4.69 9.37 4.14
C ARG A 159 -4.16 10.54 4.98
N THR A 160 -2.85 10.72 5.03
CA THR A 160 -2.19 11.83 5.75
C THR A 160 -2.55 13.19 5.14
N PHE A 161 -2.46 13.31 3.82
CA PHE A 161 -2.80 14.53 3.09
C PHE A 161 -4.28 14.89 3.23
N ALA A 162 -5.18 13.90 3.18
CA ALA A 162 -6.60 14.11 3.43
C ALA A 162 -6.86 14.66 4.84
N ASN A 163 -6.24 14.08 5.88
CA ASN A 163 -6.38 14.59 7.25
C ASN A 163 -5.83 16.01 7.41
N LEU A 164 -4.74 16.36 6.71
CA LEU A 164 -4.24 17.73 6.68
C LEU A 164 -5.22 18.70 5.99
N CYS A 165 -5.83 18.29 4.89
CA CYS A 165 -6.85 19.07 4.18
C CYS A 165 -8.11 19.30 5.01
N ILE A 166 -8.49 18.32 5.85
CA ILE A 166 -9.58 18.44 6.82
C ILE A 166 -9.21 19.42 7.93
N ALA A 167 -7.97 19.33 8.44
CA ALA A 167 -7.48 20.21 9.51
C ALA A 167 -7.34 21.67 9.08
N SER A 168 -6.96 21.96 7.82
CA SER A 168 -6.91 23.33 7.32
C SER A 168 -7.04 23.43 5.80
N VAL A 169 -7.88 24.36 5.36
CA VAL A 169 -8.08 24.72 3.94
C VAL A 169 -6.80 25.29 3.32
N ALA A 170 -5.89 25.87 4.13
CA ALA A 170 -4.62 26.41 3.65
C ALA A 170 -3.73 25.33 3.00
N TYR A 171 -3.82 24.07 3.44
CA TYR A 171 -3.05 22.98 2.88
C TYR A 171 -3.64 22.45 1.58
N GLN A 172 -4.94 22.66 1.33
CA GLN A 172 -5.64 22.12 0.15
C GLN A 172 -4.97 22.58 -1.14
N LYS A 173 -4.71 23.89 -1.31
CA LYS A 173 -4.03 24.42 -2.51
C LYS A 173 -2.64 23.84 -2.74
N ARG A 174 -1.93 23.47 -1.68
CA ARG A 174 -0.56 22.93 -1.75
C ARG A 174 -0.53 21.43 -1.99
N LEU A 175 -1.58 20.72 -1.60
CA LEU A 175 -1.71 19.26 -1.69
C LEU A 175 -2.53 18.82 -2.90
N GLU A 176 -3.36 19.71 -3.45
CA GLU A 176 -4.20 19.44 -4.61
C GLU A 176 -3.43 18.80 -5.78
N PRO A 177 -2.26 19.30 -6.23
CA PRO A 177 -1.56 18.69 -7.36
C PRO A 177 -1.14 17.23 -7.09
N VAL A 178 -0.74 16.94 -5.85
CA VAL A 178 -0.29 15.60 -5.45
C VAL A 178 -1.49 14.66 -5.27
N LEU A 179 -2.59 15.14 -4.71
CA LEU A 179 -3.83 14.37 -4.59
C LEU A 179 -4.45 14.06 -5.96
N THR A 180 -4.42 15.03 -6.88
CA THR A 180 -4.85 14.81 -8.26
C THR A 180 -3.96 13.80 -8.98
N LEU A 181 -2.64 13.91 -8.85
CA LEU A 181 -1.70 12.93 -9.39
C LEU A 181 -1.96 11.52 -8.83
N ALA A 182 -2.23 11.43 -7.52
CA ALA A 182 -2.57 10.17 -6.87
C ALA A 182 -3.86 9.55 -7.48
N LEU A 183 -4.94 10.33 -7.60
CA LEU A 183 -6.19 9.86 -8.19
C LEU A 183 -6.03 9.47 -9.67
N GLN A 184 -5.17 10.19 -10.42
CA GLN A 184 -4.87 9.85 -11.82
C GLN A 184 -4.09 8.55 -11.98
N GLY A 185 -3.18 8.25 -11.04
CA GLY A 185 -2.33 7.06 -11.08
C GLY A 185 -2.92 5.82 -10.42
N ALA A 186 -4.00 5.95 -9.64
CA ALA A 186 -4.58 4.84 -8.88
C ALA A 186 -5.17 3.74 -9.77
N ASP A 187 -5.10 2.48 -9.33
CA ASP A 187 -5.88 1.37 -9.89
C ASP A 187 -7.37 1.48 -9.49
N GLY A 188 -8.25 0.70 -10.10
CA GLY A 188 -9.70 0.80 -9.86
C GLY A 188 -10.11 0.64 -8.39
N LYS A 189 -9.48 -0.29 -7.65
CA LYS A 189 -9.79 -0.54 -6.23
C LYS A 189 -9.26 0.60 -5.35
N THR A 190 -8.03 1.01 -5.60
CA THR A 190 -7.41 2.12 -4.86
C THR A 190 -8.09 3.46 -5.16
N LEU A 191 -8.53 3.68 -6.40
CA LEU A 191 -9.27 4.87 -6.82
C LEU A 191 -10.58 5.00 -6.05
N GLN A 192 -11.33 3.91 -5.91
CA GLN A 192 -12.54 3.91 -5.09
C GLN A 192 -12.22 4.34 -3.66
N ARG A 193 -11.28 3.64 -3.01
CA ARG A 193 -10.90 3.92 -1.62
C ARG A 193 -10.38 5.36 -1.43
N TRP A 194 -9.57 5.85 -2.35
CA TRP A 194 -9.02 7.20 -2.28
C TRP A 194 -10.06 8.26 -2.57
N SER A 195 -11.03 8.00 -3.45
CA SER A 195 -12.13 8.94 -3.71
C SER A 195 -12.98 9.17 -2.46
N GLU A 196 -13.30 8.12 -1.71
CA GLU A 196 -14.07 8.19 -0.45
C GLU A 196 -13.34 8.97 0.65
N ILE A 197 -11.99 8.98 0.62
CA ILE A 197 -11.16 9.67 1.62
C ILE A 197 -10.88 11.13 1.20
N VAL A 198 -10.56 11.36 -0.08
CA VAL A 198 -10.06 12.64 -0.58
C VAL A 198 -11.20 13.61 -0.91
N LEU A 199 -12.28 13.13 -1.52
CA LEU A 199 -13.40 14.00 -1.91
C LEU A 199 -14.03 14.75 -0.73
N PRO A 200 -14.35 14.12 0.42
CA PRO A 200 -14.90 14.86 1.57
C PRO A 200 -13.85 15.73 2.27
N ALA A 201 -12.55 15.46 2.08
CA ALA A 201 -11.46 16.24 2.67
C ALA A 201 -11.22 17.57 1.95
N LEU A 202 -11.56 17.66 0.66
CA LEU A 202 -11.41 18.86 -0.17
C LEU A 202 -12.68 19.71 -0.14
N LYS A 203 -12.53 21.05 -0.23
CA LYS A 203 -13.67 21.98 -0.26
C LYS A 203 -13.55 22.95 -1.43
N GLY A 204 -14.68 23.29 -2.04
CA GLY A 204 -14.77 24.28 -3.11
C GLY A 204 -14.13 23.82 -4.42
N GLU A 205 -13.29 24.68 -5.01
CA GLU A 205 -12.68 24.44 -6.32
C GLU A 205 -11.75 23.20 -6.37
N PRO A 206 -10.87 22.93 -5.38
CA PRO A 206 -10.10 21.68 -5.30
C PRO A 206 -10.98 20.41 -5.31
N HIS A 207 -12.16 20.47 -4.69
CA HIS A 207 -13.10 19.34 -4.68
C HIS A 207 -13.66 19.10 -6.09
N ALA A 208 -14.10 20.15 -6.78
CA ALA A 208 -14.62 20.03 -8.15
C ALA A 208 -13.57 19.46 -9.12
N ARG A 209 -12.31 19.88 -9.01
CA ARG A 209 -11.21 19.34 -9.82
C ARG A 209 -10.91 17.88 -9.52
N ALA A 210 -10.85 17.50 -8.23
CA ALA A 210 -10.65 16.11 -7.84
C ALA A 210 -11.80 15.21 -8.32
N ARG A 211 -13.04 15.69 -8.19
CA ARG A 211 -14.24 14.99 -8.68
C ARG A 211 -14.19 14.78 -10.20
N ALA A 212 -13.88 15.81 -10.98
CA ALA A 212 -13.77 15.71 -12.43
C ALA A 212 -12.72 14.67 -12.88
N VAL A 213 -11.61 14.56 -12.15
CA VAL A 213 -10.57 13.57 -12.40
C VAL A 213 -11.06 12.15 -12.12
N VAL A 214 -11.82 11.96 -11.04
CA VAL A 214 -12.43 10.66 -10.71
C VAL A 214 -13.47 10.28 -11.76
N GLU A 215 -14.30 11.25 -12.20
CA GLU A 215 -15.32 11.07 -13.23
C GLU A 215 -14.71 10.68 -14.60
N ASP A 216 -13.66 11.37 -15.08
CA ASP A 216 -12.93 10.99 -16.32
C ASP A 216 -12.36 9.56 -16.26
N ARG A 217 -12.03 9.10 -15.07
CA ARG A 217 -11.46 7.77 -14.83
C ARG A 217 -12.52 6.66 -14.80
N LEU A 218 -13.80 6.96 -14.59
CA LEU A 218 -14.87 5.94 -14.48
C LEU A 218 -14.97 5.09 -15.75
N ASP A 219 -14.73 5.68 -16.92
CA ASP A 219 -14.80 4.98 -18.21
C ASP A 219 -13.61 4.05 -18.47
N ARG A 220 -12.52 4.19 -17.69
CA ARG A 220 -11.25 3.47 -17.90
C ARG A 220 -11.00 2.37 -16.85
N ILE A 221 -11.88 2.22 -15.87
CA ILE A 221 -11.76 1.23 -14.79
C ILE A 221 -12.80 0.11 -14.93
N PRO A 222 -12.58 -1.04 -14.27
CA PRO A 222 -13.56 -2.12 -14.28
C PRO A 222 -14.94 -1.63 -13.79
N ARG A 223 -15.99 -2.02 -14.51
CA ARG A 223 -17.37 -1.54 -14.30
C ARG A 223 -17.84 -1.64 -12.84
N ARG A 224 -17.45 -2.70 -12.12
CA ARG A 224 -17.81 -2.86 -10.69
C ARG A 224 -17.41 -1.62 -9.87
N TYR A 225 -16.14 -1.21 -9.97
CA TYR A 225 -15.62 -0.06 -9.23
C TYR A 225 -16.21 1.25 -9.75
N ALA A 226 -16.42 1.36 -11.07
CA ALA A 226 -17.06 2.54 -11.66
C ALA A 226 -18.48 2.76 -11.11
N THR A 227 -19.28 1.71 -11.00
CA THR A 227 -20.64 1.79 -10.46
C THR A 227 -20.64 2.17 -8.97
N GLU A 228 -19.74 1.59 -8.18
CA GLU A 228 -19.61 1.91 -6.74
C GLU A 228 -19.20 3.37 -6.53
N ILE A 229 -18.23 3.87 -7.31
CA ILE A 229 -17.80 5.28 -7.26
C ILE A 229 -18.91 6.21 -7.76
N ALA A 230 -19.57 5.91 -8.87
CA ALA A 230 -20.67 6.70 -9.38
C ALA A 230 -21.81 6.82 -8.35
N THR A 231 -22.14 5.72 -7.68
CA THR A 231 -23.14 5.71 -6.59
C THR A 231 -22.70 6.60 -5.42
N ALA A 232 -21.42 6.59 -5.06
CA ALA A 232 -20.88 7.44 -4.00
C ALA A 232 -20.83 8.93 -4.38
N LEU A 233 -20.78 9.27 -5.67
CA LEU A 233 -20.74 10.64 -6.19
C LEU A 233 -22.11 11.32 -6.30
N GLY A 234 -23.20 10.53 -6.28
CA GLY A 234 -24.58 10.99 -6.41
C GLY A 234 -25.01 11.08 -7.87
#